data_AF-L0KHT6-F1
#
_entry.id   AF-L0KHT6-F1
#
_cell.length_a   1.000
_cell.length_b   1.000
_cell.length_c   1.000
_cell.angle_alpha   90.00
_cell.angle_beta   90.00
_cell.angle_gamma   90.00
#
_symmetry.space_group_name_H-M   'P 1'
#
loop_
_entity.id
_entity.type
_entity.pdbx_description
1 polymer ?
#
loop_
_entity_poly.entity_id
_entity_poly.type
_entity_poly.pdbx_seq_one_letter_code
_entity_poly.pdbx_strand_id
1 'polypeptide(L)'
;MMDKAKVFWSGRSQAVRLPKEFRFETDEVSIRRHGQTVILEPVVQDWAWLDQVIGSVDEDFAEAALERQQGQDRPALDDIFE
;
A
#
# COMPACT_ATOMS: atom_id res chain seq x y z
N MET A 1 10.69 -24.96 10.77
CA MET A 1 9.37 -25.63 10.62
C MET A 1 8.43 -24.59 10.05
N MET A 2 7.58 -24.93 9.09
CA MET A 2 6.64 -23.98 8.49
C MET A 2 5.43 -23.82 9.42
N ASP A 3 5.12 -22.59 9.83
CA ASP A 3 3.93 -22.32 10.63
C ASP A 3 2.67 -22.62 9.81
N LYS A 4 1.66 -23.22 10.47
CA LYS A 4 0.41 -23.63 9.83
C LYS A 4 -0.75 -22.92 10.51
N ALA A 5 -1.71 -22.48 9.71
CA ALA A 5 -2.97 -21.92 10.18
C ALA A 5 -4.13 -22.85 9.89
N LYS A 6 -5.18 -22.80 10.74
CA LYS A 6 -6.40 -23.57 10.52
C LYS A 6 -7.32 -22.81 9.58
N VAL A 7 -7.77 -23.49 8.52
CA VAL A 7 -8.88 -23.03 7.67
C VAL A 7 -10.19 -23.55 8.25
N PHE A 8 -11.20 -22.69 8.35
CA PHE A 8 -12.52 -23.04 8.87
C PHE A 8 -13.62 -22.23 8.18
N TRP A 9 -14.88 -22.58 8.42
CA TRP A 9 -16.03 -21.86 7.91
C TRP A 9 -16.63 -20.97 9.00
N SER A 10 -16.96 -19.72 8.64
CA SER A 10 -17.72 -18.76 9.46
C SER A 10 -18.95 -18.35 8.67
N GLY A 11 -20.11 -18.91 9.03
CA GLY A 11 -21.33 -18.77 8.24
C GLY A 11 -21.14 -19.31 6.82
N ARG A 12 -21.35 -18.45 5.82
CA ARG A 12 -21.18 -18.77 4.38
C ARG A 12 -19.78 -18.48 3.84
N SER A 13 -18.86 -17.99 4.68
CA SER A 13 -17.53 -17.57 4.27
C SER A 13 -16.46 -18.51 4.81
N GLN A 14 -15.36 -18.67 4.06
CA GLN A 14 -14.17 -19.37 4.53
C GLN A 14 -13.24 -18.37 5.24
N ALA A 15 -12.63 -18.81 6.34
CA ALA A 15 -11.73 -18.00 7.16
C ALA A 15 -10.45 -18.78 7.52
N VAL A 16 -9.39 -18.03 7.82
CA VAL A 16 -8.12 -18.55 8.31
C VAL A 16 -7.89 -18.01 9.72
N ARG A 17 -7.59 -18.89 10.68
CA ARG A 17 -7.24 -18.45 12.04
C ARG A 17 -5.77 -18.08 12.09
N LEU A 18 -5.47 -16.78 12.14
CA LEU A 18 -4.10 -16.28 12.24
C LEU A 18 -3.49 -16.64 13.62
N PRO A 19 -2.32 -17.32 13.65
CA PRO A 19 -1.52 -17.44 14.87
C PRO A 19 -1.09 -16.06 15.39
N LYS A 20 -0.66 -16.00 16.66
CA LYS A 20 -0.44 -14.71 17.36
C LYS A 20 0.60 -13.85 16.65
N GLU A 21 1.65 -14.47 16.16
CA GLU A 21 2.80 -13.90 15.48
C GLU A 21 2.50 -13.40 14.06
N PHE A 22 1.33 -13.73 13.48
CA PHE A 22 0.89 -13.29 12.15
C PHE A 22 -0.35 -12.38 12.19
N ARG A 23 -0.74 -11.86 13.36
CA ARG A 23 -1.89 -10.96 13.47
C ARG A 23 -1.57 -9.60 12.86
N PHE A 24 -2.54 -9.03 12.15
CA PHE A 24 -2.48 -7.64 11.71
C PHE A 24 -2.88 -6.70 12.85
N GLU A 25 -2.34 -5.49 12.84
CA GLU A 25 -2.75 -4.38 13.71
C GLU A 25 -3.89 -3.55 13.08
N THR A 26 -4.35 -3.94 11.89
CA THR A 26 -5.43 -3.29 11.13
C THR A 26 -6.69 -4.15 11.10
N ASP A 27 -7.85 -3.50 10.95
CA ASP A 27 -9.15 -4.17 10.81
C ASP A 27 -9.40 -4.70 9.39
N GLU A 28 -8.67 -4.16 8.40
CA GLU A 28 -8.82 -4.51 6.98
C GLU A 28 -7.48 -4.83 6.31
N VAL A 29 -7.53 -5.74 5.35
CA VAL A 29 -6.42 -6.15 4.49
C VAL A 29 -6.87 -6.19 3.04
N SER A 30 -6.00 -5.76 2.14
CA SER A 30 -6.12 -6.05 0.72
C SER A 30 -5.79 -7.53 0.47
N ILE A 31 -6.46 -8.13 -0.51
CA ILE A 31 -6.30 -9.55 -0.85
C ILE A 31 -6.04 -9.71 -2.34
N ARG A 32 -4.99 -10.47 -2.68
CA ARG A 32 -4.69 -10.84 -4.07
C ARG A 32 -4.25 -12.29 -4.18
N ARG A 33 -4.45 -12.88 -5.37
CA ARG A 33 -4.08 -14.27 -5.66
C ARG A 33 -2.99 -14.32 -6.71
N HIS A 34 -1.94 -15.09 -6.44
CA HIS A 34 -0.87 -15.39 -7.38
C HIS A 34 -0.71 -16.92 -7.49
N GLY A 35 -1.31 -17.51 -8.53
CA GLY A 35 -1.43 -18.96 -8.67
C GLY A 35 -2.17 -19.59 -7.48
N GLN A 36 -1.46 -20.43 -6.71
CA GLN A 36 -1.99 -21.07 -5.51
C GLN A 36 -1.79 -20.26 -4.23
N THR A 37 -1.09 -19.13 -4.30
CA THR A 37 -0.79 -18.26 -3.16
C THR A 37 -1.86 -17.19 -3.00
N VAL A 38 -2.31 -16.97 -1.76
CA VAL A 38 -3.11 -15.81 -1.36
C VAL A 38 -2.20 -14.88 -0.56
N ILE A 39 -2.14 -13.62 -0.97
CA ILE A 39 -1.34 -12.57 -0.33
C ILE A 39 -2.32 -11.61 0.34
N LEU A 40 -2.07 -11.32 1.61
CA LEU A 40 -2.82 -10.38 2.43
C LEU A 40 -1.88 -9.27 2.87
N GLU A 41 -2.23 -8.03 2.58
CA GLU A 41 -1.42 -6.85 2.90
C GLU A 41 -2.33 -5.84 3.63
N PRO A 42 -1.92 -5.26 4.78
CA PRO A 42 -2.75 -4.31 5.52
C PRO A 42 -3.15 -3.14 4.62
N VAL A 43 -4.42 -2.73 4.69
CA VAL A 43 -4.83 -1.49 4.05
C VAL A 43 -4.34 -0.37 4.95
N VAL A 44 -3.26 0.31 4.54
CA VAL A 44 -2.81 1.50 5.27
C VAL A 44 -3.79 2.62 4.98
N GLN A 45 -4.47 3.09 6.02
CA GLN A 45 -5.50 4.13 5.92
C GLN A 45 -4.89 5.51 5.64
N ASP A 46 -3.59 5.66 5.90
CA ASP A 46 -2.84 6.90 5.69
C ASP A 46 -1.40 6.62 5.21
N TRP A 47 -0.64 7.69 5.04
CA TRP A 47 0.78 7.63 4.67
C TRP A 47 1.69 7.66 5.91
N ALA A 48 1.19 7.44 7.13
CA ALA A 48 2.02 7.52 8.35
C ALA A 48 3.12 6.44 8.39
N TRP A 49 2.93 5.33 7.66
CA TRP A 49 3.99 4.34 7.44
C TRP A 49 5.19 4.94 6.69
N LEU A 50 4.96 5.93 5.83
CA LEU A 50 6.00 6.56 5.03
C LEU A 50 7.02 7.25 5.94
N ASP A 51 6.57 7.89 7.02
CA ASP A 51 7.43 8.56 8.00
C ASP A 51 8.52 7.64 8.58
N GLN A 52 8.23 6.33 8.70
CA GLN A 52 9.20 5.33 9.17
C GLN A 52 10.24 4.96 8.10
N VAL A 53 9.98 5.25 6.83
CA VAL A 53 10.79 4.89 5.66
C VAL A 53 11.59 6.08 5.13
N ILE A 54 11.01 7.27 5.03
CA ILE A 54 11.65 8.44 4.39
C ILE A 54 12.54 9.25 5.33
N GLY A 55 12.45 9.05 6.65
CA GLY A 55 13.21 9.85 7.60
C GLY A 55 12.86 11.35 7.54
N SER A 56 13.66 12.19 8.21
CA SER A 56 13.47 13.64 8.14
C SER A 56 13.95 14.18 6.79
N VAL A 57 13.08 14.94 6.13
CA VAL A 57 13.39 15.69 4.91
C VAL A 57 14.10 17.00 5.30
N ASP A 58 15.19 17.34 4.60
CA ASP A 58 15.89 18.61 4.82
C ASP A 58 15.13 19.81 4.22
N GLU A 59 15.49 21.00 4.67
CA GLU A 59 14.81 22.24 4.28
C GLU A 59 14.93 22.52 2.78
N ASP A 60 16.11 22.25 2.19
CA ASP A 60 16.37 22.44 0.76
C ASP A 60 15.46 21.55 -0.11
N PHE A 61 15.30 20.27 0.27
CA PHE A 61 14.40 19.36 -0.42
C PHE A 61 12.94 19.80 -0.28
N ALA A 62 12.52 20.20 0.92
CA ALA A 62 11.15 20.64 1.17
C ALA A 62 10.81 21.90 0.36
N GLU A 63 11.73 22.86 0.29
CA GLU A 63 11.58 24.07 -0.52
C GLU A 63 11.48 23.74 -2.01
N ALA A 64 12.39 22.91 -2.53
CA ALA A 64 12.38 22.49 -3.93
C ALA A 64 11.09 21.71 -4.31
N ALA A 65 10.57 20.88 -3.41
CA ALA A 65 9.35 20.11 -3.66
C ALA A 65 8.07 20.98 -3.68
N LEU A 66 8.06 22.07 -2.92
CA LEU A 66 6.93 23.01 -2.84
C LEU A 66 7.00 24.13 -3.90
N GLU A 67 8.16 24.30 -4.54
CA GLU A 67 8.35 25.27 -5.61
C GLU A 67 7.41 24.97 -6.79
N ARG A 68 6.53 25.92 -7.11
CA ARG A 68 5.70 25.81 -8.31
C ARG A 68 6.56 26.06 -9.53
N GLN A 69 6.91 24.98 -10.23
CA GLN A 69 7.46 25.10 -11.57
C GLN A 69 6.42 25.71 -12.51
N GLN A 70 6.85 26.68 -13.31
CA GLN A 70 6.04 27.18 -14.41
C GLN A 70 5.80 26.03 -15.38
N GLY A 71 4.54 25.86 -15.81
CA GLY A 71 4.19 24.85 -16.79
C GLY A 71 5.06 24.98 -18.04
N GLN A 72 5.63 23.87 -18.48
CA GLN A 72 6.39 23.86 -19.73
C GLN A 72 5.42 24.05 -20.89
N ASP A 73 5.65 25.08 -21.72
CA ASP A 73 4.94 25.23 -22.98
C ASP A 73 5.33 24.08 -23.91
N ARG A 74 4.35 23.28 -24.34
CA ARG A 74 4.54 22.06 -25.12
C ARG A 74 3.56 22.03 -26.30
N PRO A 75 3.71 22.94 -27.28
CA PRO A 75 2.78 23.06 -28.40
C PRO A 75 2.69 21.78 -29.25
N ALA A 76 3.73 20.94 -29.22
CA ALA A 76 3.74 19.65 -29.89
C ALA A 76 2.79 18.60 -29.27
N LEU A 77 2.20 18.87 -28.10
CA LEU A 77 1.24 17.97 -27.44
C LEU A 77 -0.22 18.42 -27.59
N ASP A 78 -0.47 19.59 -28.19
CA ASP A 78 -1.80 20.21 -28.24
C ASP A 78 -2.82 19.33 -28.99
N ASP A 79 -2.37 18.61 -30.02
CA ASP A 79 -3.23 17.81 -30.91
C ASP A 79 -3.29 16.31 -30.54
N ILE A 80 -2.66 15.87 -29.44
CA ILE A 80 -2.51 14.42 -29.13
C ILE A 80 -3.78 13.80 -28.53
N PHE A 81 -4.68 14.60 -27.97
CA PHE A 81 -5.90 14.15 -27.31
C PHE A 81 -7.19 14.55 -28.03
N GLU A 82 -7.09 15.00 -29.29
CA GLU A 82 -8.25 15.14 -30.19
C GLU A 82 -8.70 13.80 -30.81
#